data_AF-A0A7M4F8R4-F1
#
_entry.id   AF-A0A7M4F8R4-F1
#
_cell.length_a   1.000
_cell.length_b   1.000
_cell.length_c   1.000
_cell.angle_alpha   90.00
_cell.angle_beta   90.00
_cell.angle_gamma   90.00
#
_symmetry.space_group_name_H-M   'P 1'
#
loop_
_entity.id
_entity.type
_entity.pdbx_description
1 polymer ?
#
loop_
_entity_poly.entity_id
_entity_poly.type
_entity_poly.pdbx_seq_one_letter_code
_entity_poly.pdbx_strand_id
1 'polypeptide(L)'
;MHAGECYPFQGPELTLVQHSPAVRAGVFLQCVGRVMHAGTWEPGPSSARWTHLAHAATHSGICSPPLPTHGLIPSLGPAIHAGKGQLRPAPAILRGPRCMQGTTGPQSFSMFSSHAAEAGEARADPDDAIITLLKKAKLSIVTGELEEAERLLHQAAHLAQRSQHRQGIVYTYTMMANLALLRGQLDSAEKLFKAAISFLLAGDTKPDDNAIIEMSLKLASIYAAQNQDQQALAGYKFCILTLEEKIAAQKDLPENILPAGERANTHLLLGLSLDSYGRYLVARNQPTVAQIMYERALQISKDIQGETHPQTVVLMSDLATVLDAQGRYNEAYTYAKRAAELAKQTKHPEEHVVLNNLAGILMHKEDFLQAKHVYEAALKQAQQKGDDASVQHIQKELAKLATWRKAQTP
;
A
#
# COMPACT_ATOMS: atom_id res chain seq x y z
N MET A 1 -0.54 -60.43 1.05
CA MET A 1 -0.45 -59.53 2.21
C MET A 1 0.39 -58.34 1.81
N HIS A 2 -0.22 -57.20 1.48
CA HIS A 2 0.52 -55.97 1.21
C HIS A 2 0.46 -55.09 2.46
N ALA A 3 1.63 -54.80 3.04
CA ALA A 3 1.78 -53.68 3.95
C ALA A 3 1.91 -52.43 3.09
N GLY A 4 0.95 -51.50 3.18
CA GLY A 4 1.07 -50.19 2.58
C GLY A 4 1.95 -49.31 3.47
N GLU A 5 3.11 -48.89 2.97
CA GLU A 5 3.89 -47.83 3.62
C GLU A 5 3.20 -46.48 3.37
N CYS A 6 2.29 -46.10 4.27
CA CYS A 6 1.82 -44.73 4.37
C CYS A 6 2.99 -43.85 4.84
N TYR A 7 3.76 -43.28 3.91
CA TYR A 7 4.69 -42.21 4.23
C TYR A 7 3.90 -41.04 4.83
N PRO A 8 4.31 -40.51 6.00
CA PRO A 8 3.56 -39.46 6.66
C PRO A 8 3.61 -38.20 5.80
N PHE A 9 2.44 -37.73 5.39
CA PHE A 9 2.27 -36.35 4.94
C PHE A 9 2.67 -35.47 6.13
N GLN A 10 3.85 -34.85 6.05
CA GLN A 10 4.28 -33.92 7.08
C GLN A 10 3.23 -32.80 7.15
N GLY A 11 2.65 -32.59 8.34
CA GLY A 11 1.60 -31.60 8.54
C GLY A 11 2.07 -30.22 8.07
N PRO A 12 1.14 -29.34 7.64
CA PRO A 12 1.49 -28.13 6.90
C PRO A 12 2.45 -27.26 7.70
N GLU A 13 3.67 -27.13 7.19
CA GLU A 13 4.53 -26.01 7.54
C GLU A 13 3.76 -24.73 7.14
N LEU A 14 3.52 -23.84 8.10
CA LEU A 14 2.66 -22.65 7.93
C LEU A 14 3.33 -21.57 7.06
N THR A 15 3.72 -21.93 5.84
CA THR A 15 4.10 -20.99 4.80
C THR A 15 2.83 -20.35 4.22
N LEU A 16 2.26 -19.40 4.97
CA LEU A 16 1.64 -18.24 4.34
C LEU A 16 2.63 -17.74 3.29
N VAL A 17 2.28 -17.81 2.00
CA VAL A 17 3.12 -17.20 0.98
C VAL A 17 3.05 -15.72 1.19
N GLN A 18 4.14 -15.22 1.77
CA GLN A 18 4.26 -13.85 2.17
C GLN A 18 4.19 -12.97 0.93
N HIS A 19 3.07 -12.27 0.77
CA HIS A 19 2.92 -11.08 -0.08
C HIS A 19 4.22 -10.27 -0.12
N SER A 20 4.63 -9.72 -1.26
CA SER A 20 5.96 -9.09 -1.38
C SER A 20 6.15 -8.01 -0.29
N PRO A 21 7.27 -7.92 0.45
CA PRO A 21 7.47 -6.88 1.46
C PRO A 21 7.24 -5.46 0.92
N ALA A 22 7.61 -5.21 -0.34
CA ALA A 22 7.39 -3.93 -1.01
C ALA A 22 5.90 -3.68 -1.31
N VAL A 23 5.13 -4.71 -1.65
CA VAL A 23 3.69 -4.58 -1.93
C VAL A 23 2.85 -4.63 -0.65
N ARG A 24 3.27 -5.36 0.39
CA ARG A 24 2.73 -5.20 1.75
C ARG A 24 2.97 -3.79 2.27
N ALA A 25 4.18 -3.24 2.11
CA ALA A 25 4.42 -1.84 2.39
C ALA A 25 3.52 -0.94 1.51
N GLY A 26 3.31 -1.26 0.22
CA GLY A 26 2.43 -0.52 -0.68
C GLY A 26 0.93 -0.56 -0.35
N VAL A 27 0.38 -1.72 0.03
CA VAL A 27 -1.02 -1.93 0.42
C VAL A 27 -1.26 -1.39 1.83
N PHE A 28 -0.30 -1.60 2.74
CA PHE A 28 -0.26 -0.91 4.03
C PHE A 28 -0.23 0.61 3.77
N LEU A 29 0.62 1.15 2.90
CA LEU A 29 0.69 2.58 2.52
C LEU A 29 -0.49 3.06 1.66
N GLN A 30 -1.33 2.20 1.08
CA GLN A 30 -2.58 2.58 0.42
C GLN A 30 -3.73 2.64 1.41
N CYS A 31 -3.83 1.66 2.32
CA CYS A 31 -4.82 1.67 3.40
C CYS A 31 -4.48 2.75 4.44
N VAL A 32 -3.21 2.86 4.84
CA VAL A 32 -2.65 4.02 5.57
C VAL A 32 -2.61 5.27 4.70
N GLY A 33 -2.59 5.15 3.38
CA GLY A 33 -2.87 6.28 2.50
C GLY A 33 -4.24 6.87 2.83
N ARG A 34 -5.27 6.01 2.99
CA ARG A 34 -6.61 6.42 3.44
C ARG A 34 -6.69 6.79 4.93
N VAL A 35 -6.00 6.07 5.83
CA VAL A 35 -6.02 6.38 7.27
C VAL A 35 -5.23 7.66 7.62
N MET A 36 -4.09 7.96 6.99
CA MET A 36 -3.46 9.29 7.04
C MET A 36 -4.24 10.35 6.25
N HIS A 37 -5.14 9.96 5.34
CA HIS A 37 -5.99 10.91 4.63
C HIS A 37 -7.14 11.46 5.45
N ALA A 38 -7.73 10.64 6.31
CA ALA A 38 -8.91 11.05 7.07
C ALA A 38 -8.93 10.55 8.53
N GLY A 39 -7.77 10.14 9.05
CA GLY A 39 -7.25 10.74 10.28
C GLY A 39 -6.71 12.13 9.94
N THR A 40 -7.62 13.05 9.58
CA THR A 40 -7.29 14.46 9.46
C THR A 40 -6.96 14.98 10.85
N TRP A 41 -5.67 15.09 11.15
CA TRP A 41 -5.21 16.30 11.80
C TRP A 41 -5.67 17.46 10.90
N GLU A 42 -6.80 18.09 11.24
CA GLU A 42 -7.11 19.46 10.81
C GLU A 42 -6.58 20.40 11.90
N PRO A 43 -5.34 20.95 11.77
CA PRO A 43 -5.05 22.18 12.47
C PRO A 43 -5.92 23.30 11.87
N GLY A 44 -6.10 24.38 12.63
CA GLY A 44 -6.74 25.61 12.16
C GLY A 44 -6.08 26.21 10.89
N PRO A 45 -6.61 27.34 10.40
CA PRO A 45 -6.56 27.76 8.98
C PRO A 45 -5.18 27.97 8.30
N SER A 46 -4.05 27.74 8.98
CA SER A 46 -2.70 27.74 8.41
C SER A 46 -2.27 26.39 7.77
N SER A 47 -3.10 25.35 7.86
CA SER A 47 -2.67 23.94 7.75
C SER A 47 -2.80 23.24 6.39
N ALA A 48 -3.64 23.76 5.49
CA ALA A 48 -4.11 23.03 4.29
C ALA A 48 -2.99 22.61 3.30
N ARG A 49 -1.75 23.05 3.49
CA ARG A 49 -0.60 22.67 2.65
C ARG A 49 -0.12 21.23 2.88
N TRP A 50 -0.31 20.66 4.07
CA TRP A 50 0.17 19.31 4.42
C TRP A 50 -0.75 18.18 3.94
N THR A 51 -2.06 18.41 3.86
CA THR A 51 -3.04 17.43 3.36
C THR A 51 -2.82 17.05 1.89
N HIS A 52 -2.27 17.96 1.08
CA HIS A 52 -1.87 17.68 -0.31
C HIS A 52 -0.62 16.79 -0.42
N LEU A 53 0.22 16.71 0.60
CA LEU A 53 1.42 15.85 0.64
C LEU A 53 1.06 14.36 0.74
N ALA A 54 -0.07 14.08 1.41
CA ALA A 54 -0.72 12.78 1.37
C ALA A 54 -1.32 12.50 -0.03
N HIS A 55 -2.09 13.46 -0.59
CA HIS A 55 -2.96 13.24 -1.77
C HIS A 55 -2.23 12.92 -3.07
N ALA A 56 -1.00 13.44 -3.26
CA ALA A 56 -0.27 13.31 -4.53
C ALA A 56 0.18 11.88 -4.90
N ALA A 57 -0.18 10.84 -4.13
CA ALA A 57 0.27 9.46 -4.32
C ALA A 57 -0.84 8.44 -4.67
N THR A 58 -2.12 8.83 -4.73
CA THR A 58 -3.20 7.91 -5.14
C THR A 58 -3.27 7.71 -6.66
N HIS A 59 -2.58 8.53 -7.45
CA HIS A 59 -2.62 8.50 -8.93
C HIS A 59 -1.33 8.04 -9.62
N SER A 60 -0.22 7.85 -8.90
CA SER A 60 1.12 7.58 -9.47
C SER A 60 1.69 6.20 -9.15
N GLY A 61 0.82 5.22 -8.88
CA GLY A 61 1.17 3.80 -8.64
C GLY A 61 0.53 2.81 -9.63
N ILE A 62 -0.11 3.29 -10.71
CA ILE A 62 -0.77 2.43 -11.69
C ILE A 62 -0.21 2.72 -13.09
N CYS A 63 0.60 1.79 -13.62
CA CYS A 63 0.84 1.71 -15.06
C CYS A 63 -0.43 1.20 -15.75
N SER A 64 -1.41 2.09 -15.91
CA SER A 64 -2.53 1.90 -16.82
C SER A 64 -2.09 2.27 -18.24
N PRO A 65 -2.00 1.34 -19.20
CA PRO A 65 -2.00 1.72 -20.61
C PRO A 65 -3.34 2.39 -20.97
N PRO A 66 -3.39 3.26 -21.99
CA PRO A 66 -4.62 3.95 -22.37
C PRO A 66 -5.71 2.95 -22.76
N LEU A 67 -6.95 3.23 -22.33
CA LEU A 67 -8.13 2.45 -22.68
C LEU A 67 -8.33 2.42 -24.21
N PRO A 68 -8.51 1.25 -24.84
CA PRO A 68 -8.95 1.20 -26.23
C PRO A 68 -10.40 1.66 -26.32
N THR A 69 -10.66 2.68 -27.14
CA THR A 69 -12.03 3.12 -27.46
C THR A 69 -12.75 2.01 -28.23
N HIS A 70 -13.74 1.37 -27.61
CA HIS A 70 -14.58 0.38 -28.29
C HIS A 70 -15.39 1.03 -29.41
N GLY A 71 -15.15 0.59 -30.64
CA GLY A 71 -16.04 0.87 -31.77
C GLY A 71 -17.24 -0.09 -31.79
N LEU A 72 -18.42 0.45 -32.08
CA LEU A 72 -19.62 -0.30 -32.49
C LEU A 72 -20.26 0.42 -33.69
N ILE A 73 -20.57 -0.36 -34.73
CA ILE A 73 -21.11 0.04 -36.04
C ILE A 73 -21.89 -1.19 -36.58
N PRO A 74 -22.99 -1.11 -37.35
CA PRO A 74 -24.05 -0.09 -37.49
C PRO A 74 -25.48 -0.70 -37.37
N SER A 75 -26.55 0.10 -37.52
CA SER A 75 -27.49 -0.04 -38.67
C SER A 75 -28.73 0.88 -38.62
N LEU A 76 -29.02 1.49 -39.78
CA LEU A 76 -30.32 1.97 -40.31
C LEU A 76 -31.06 3.15 -39.62
N GLY A 77 -31.42 4.17 -40.43
CA GLY A 77 -32.10 5.43 -40.03
C GLY A 77 -33.59 5.48 -40.44
N PRO A 78 -34.15 6.58 -41.03
CA PRO A 78 -33.49 7.77 -41.60
C PRO A 78 -34.11 9.18 -41.31
N ALA A 79 -33.37 10.23 -41.70
CA ALA A 79 -33.81 11.61 -42.03
C ALA A 79 -34.41 12.51 -40.90
N ILE A 80 -34.38 13.85 -40.91
CA ILE A 80 -34.36 14.88 -41.99
C ILE A 80 -33.54 16.14 -41.54
N HIS A 81 -32.80 16.80 -42.48
CA HIS A 81 -32.28 18.20 -42.56
C HIS A 81 -31.72 18.99 -41.34
N ALA A 82 -30.86 20.01 -41.48
CA ALA A 82 -29.91 20.48 -42.51
C ALA A 82 -29.04 21.63 -41.91
N GLY A 83 -27.81 21.85 -42.41
CA GLY A 83 -26.99 23.01 -42.00
C GLY A 83 -25.57 22.99 -42.58
N LYS A 84 -25.22 23.98 -43.43
CA LYS A 84 -23.98 24.01 -44.24
C LYS A 84 -22.79 24.63 -43.48
N GLY A 85 -21.56 24.21 -43.82
CA GLY A 85 -20.31 24.92 -43.48
C GLY A 85 -19.05 24.12 -43.85
N GLN A 86 -18.46 24.37 -45.02
CA GLN A 86 -17.31 23.61 -45.54
C GLN A 86 -15.95 24.21 -45.15
N LEU A 87 -14.96 23.37 -44.84
CA LEU A 87 -13.52 23.69 -44.94
C LEU A 87 -12.70 22.46 -45.39
N ARG A 88 -11.83 22.66 -46.38
CA ARG A 88 -10.78 21.76 -46.92
C ARG A 88 -9.87 22.59 -47.84
N PRO A 89 -8.65 22.15 -48.19
CA PRO A 89 -7.71 21.29 -47.43
C PRO A 89 -6.27 21.91 -47.39
N ALA A 90 -5.31 21.19 -46.80
CA ALA A 90 -3.87 21.46 -46.91
C ALA A 90 -3.33 21.03 -48.32
N PRO A 91 -2.05 21.27 -48.73
CA PRO A 91 -0.89 20.63 -48.07
C PRO A 91 0.51 21.32 -48.15
N ALA A 92 1.46 20.74 -47.38
CA ALA A 92 2.83 20.37 -47.78
C ALA A 92 4.03 21.38 -47.90
N ILE A 93 5.04 21.13 -47.03
CA ILE A 93 6.45 20.77 -47.35
C ILE A 93 7.42 21.87 -47.89
N LEU A 94 8.43 22.29 -47.07
CA LEU A 94 9.91 22.12 -47.26
C LEU A 94 10.80 23.03 -46.36
N ARG A 95 11.84 22.41 -45.77
CA ARG A 95 13.22 22.84 -45.36
C ARG A 95 13.58 24.33 -45.05
N GLY A 96 14.43 24.53 -44.02
CA GLY A 96 15.20 25.76 -43.75
C GLY A 96 16.42 25.98 -44.68
N PRO A 97 17.52 26.73 -44.32
CA PRO A 97 18.16 26.71 -42.99
C PRO A 97 18.91 28.00 -42.50
N ARG A 98 19.47 27.94 -41.27
CA ARG A 98 20.79 28.44 -40.76
C ARG A 98 21.25 29.93 -40.82
N CYS A 99 21.75 30.36 -39.63
CA CYS A 99 23.07 30.99 -39.33
C CYS A 99 23.28 32.53 -39.12
N MET A 100 23.78 32.83 -37.90
CA MET A 100 24.97 33.65 -37.52
C MET A 100 25.03 35.20 -37.62
N GLN A 101 25.09 35.81 -36.42
CA GLN A 101 26.07 36.81 -35.89
C GLN A 101 26.31 38.22 -36.50
N GLY A 102 26.57 39.18 -35.58
CA GLY A 102 27.13 40.53 -35.81
C GLY A 102 26.19 41.67 -35.33
N THR A 103 26.62 42.80 -34.75
CA THR A 103 27.95 43.34 -34.34
C THR A 103 27.77 44.44 -33.24
N THR A 104 28.88 44.98 -32.71
CA THR A 104 29.03 45.93 -31.58
C THR A 104 28.96 47.43 -31.94
N GLY A 105 28.54 48.32 -31.01
CA GLY A 105 28.85 49.78 -31.06
C GLY A 105 28.17 50.65 -29.97
N PRO A 106 28.76 51.79 -29.50
CA PRO A 106 28.53 52.26 -28.10
C PRO A 106 28.22 53.77 -27.85
N GLN A 107 28.06 54.13 -26.55
CA GLN A 107 28.03 55.47 -25.90
C GLN A 107 26.69 56.25 -25.98
N SER A 108 26.24 57.08 -25.00
CA SER A 108 26.96 57.89 -23.98
C SER A 108 26.07 58.38 -22.78
N PHE A 109 26.71 58.82 -21.67
CA PHE A 109 26.28 59.60 -20.46
C PHE A 109 24.87 59.40 -19.81
N SER A 110 24.68 58.98 -18.53
CA SER A 110 24.99 59.61 -17.20
C SER A 110 23.99 60.74 -16.77
N MET A 111 23.57 60.99 -15.51
CA MET A 111 24.07 60.63 -14.16
C MET A 111 22.98 60.78 -13.04
N PHE A 112 23.11 60.08 -11.88
CA PHE A 112 22.32 60.17 -10.60
C PHE A 112 20.79 59.85 -10.62
N SER A 113 20.15 59.27 -9.58
CA SER A 113 20.62 58.85 -8.25
C SER A 113 19.97 57.53 -7.76
N SER A 114 20.75 56.75 -7.01
CA SER A 114 20.36 55.75 -5.99
C SER A 114 18.88 55.34 -5.85
N HIS A 115 18.57 54.10 -6.20
CA HIS A 115 17.96 53.12 -5.29
C HIS A 115 18.51 51.75 -5.70
N ALA A 116 19.29 51.11 -4.83
CA ALA A 116 19.59 49.70 -5.00
C ALA A 116 18.28 48.94 -4.79
N ALA A 117 17.73 48.34 -5.84
CA ALA A 117 16.62 47.41 -5.69
C ALA A 117 17.18 46.18 -4.96
N GLU A 118 16.95 46.12 -3.65
CA GLU A 118 17.01 44.87 -2.92
C GLU A 118 16.01 43.93 -3.59
N ALA A 119 16.52 43.05 -4.45
CA ALA A 119 15.79 41.88 -4.89
C ALA A 119 15.60 41.00 -3.65
N GLY A 120 14.53 41.26 -2.91
CA GLY A 120 14.11 40.44 -1.79
C GLY A 120 13.80 39.05 -2.30
N GLU A 121 14.80 38.16 -2.24
CA GLU A 121 14.55 36.72 -2.25
C GLU A 121 13.55 36.45 -1.13
N ALA A 122 12.30 36.20 -1.51
CA ALA A 122 11.24 35.86 -0.58
C ALA A 122 11.71 34.64 0.22
N ARG A 123 12.07 34.87 1.48
CA ARG A 123 12.74 33.91 2.36
C ARG A 123 11.85 32.67 2.42
N ALA A 124 12.26 31.61 1.71
CA ALA A 124 11.40 30.46 1.47
C ALA A 124 10.83 29.94 2.78
N ASP A 125 9.50 29.80 2.83
CA ASP A 125 8.79 29.32 4.01
C ASP A 125 9.42 27.99 4.45
N PRO A 126 9.93 27.87 5.69
CA PRO A 126 10.55 26.63 6.16
C PRO A 126 9.62 25.43 5.97
N ASP A 127 8.30 25.64 6.06
CA ASP A 127 7.32 24.59 5.83
C ASP A 127 7.33 24.12 4.37
N ASP A 128 7.33 25.03 3.39
CA ASP A 128 7.38 24.69 1.96
C ASP A 128 8.69 23.97 1.60
N ALA A 129 9.80 24.34 2.26
CA ALA A 129 11.09 23.68 2.10
C ALA A 129 11.10 22.25 2.68
N ILE A 130 10.57 22.04 3.90
CA ILE A 130 10.43 20.70 4.50
C ILE A 130 9.47 19.84 3.65
N ILE A 131 8.31 20.40 3.24
CA ILE A 131 7.34 19.79 2.33
C ILE A 131 8.02 19.32 1.04
N THR A 132 8.87 20.15 0.45
CA THR A 132 9.58 19.84 -0.80
C THR A 132 10.58 18.69 -0.62
N LEU A 133 11.34 18.69 0.48
CA LEU A 133 12.27 17.60 0.81
C LEU A 133 11.52 16.27 1.03
N LEU A 134 10.40 16.29 1.76
CA LEU A 134 9.59 15.11 2.01
C LEU A 134 8.93 14.55 0.74
N LYS A 135 8.45 15.43 -0.15
CA LYS A 135 7.93 15.03 -1.47
C LYS A 135 9.01 14.35 -2.32
N LYS A 136 10.23 14.90 -2.35
CA LYS A 136 11.38 14.29 -3.05
C LYS A 136 11.76 12.95 -2.42
N ALA A 137 11.86 12.87 -1.09
CA ALA A 137 12.16 11.63 -0.40
C ALA A 137 11.12 10.53 -0.70
N LYS A 138 9.83 10.89 -0.69
CA LYS A 138 8.73 9.97 -1.04
C LYS A 138 8.85 9.47 -2.49
N LEU A 139 9.24 10.34 -3.42
CA LEU A 139 9.50 9.94 -4.81
C LEU A 139 10.68 8.97 -4.90
N SER A 140 11.81 9.29 -4.26
CA SER A 140 13.00 8.42 -4.24
C SER A 140 12.74 7.06 -3.59
N ILE A 141 11.87 6.97 -2.57
CA ILE A 141 11.42 5.66 -2.03
C ILE A 141 10.66 4.86 -3.10
N VAL A 142 9.78 5.51 -3.88
CA VAL A 142 8.97 4.85 -4.92
C VAL A 142 9.81 4.46 -6.14
N THR A 143 10.87 5.20 -6.47
CA THR A 143 11.81 4.84 -7.55
C THR A 143 12.89 3.83 -7.12
N GLY A 144 12.98 3.51 -5.83
CA GLY A 144 13.99 2.59 -5.27
C GLY A 144 15.34 3.23 -4.92
N GLU A 145 15.45 4.56 -5.02
CA GLU A 145 16.63 5.36 -4.67
C GLU A 145 16.71 5.57 -3.15
N LEU A 146 16.88 4.48 -2.39
CA LEU A 146 16.75 4.50 -0.92
C LEU A 146 17.79 5.39 -0.22
N GLU A 147 19.01 5.49 -0.77
CA GLU A 147 20.09 6.33 -0.25
C GLU A 147 19.79 7.82 -0.42
N GLU A 148 19.21 8.21 -1.56
CA GLU A 148 18.78 9.59 -1.81
C GLU A 148 17.58 9.94 -0.93
N ALA A 149 16.62 9.02 -0.77
CA ALA A 149 15.52 9.19 0.16
C ALA A 149 15.99 9.42 1.60
N GLU A 150 16.94 8.62 2.08
CA GLU A 150 17.56 8.79 3.41
C GLU A 150 18.23 10.16 3.56
N ARG A 151 19.05 10.56 2.58
CA ARG A 151 19.73 11.86 2.56
C ARG A 151 18.75 13.03 2.62
N LEU A 152 17.65 12.96 1.88
CA LEU A 152 16.58 13.97 1.87
C LEU A 152 15.80 14.01 3.18
N LEU A 153 15.54 12.85 3.81
CA LEU A 153 14.88 12.77 5.11
C LEU A 153 15.74 13.35 6.24
N HIS A 154 17.05 13.10 6.25
CA HIS A 154 17.95 13.74 7.23
C HIS A 154 17.98 15.27 7.07
N GLN A 155 17.92 15.79 5.84
CA GLN A 155 17.79 17.23 5.59
C GLN A 155 16.45 17.79 6.11
N ALA A 156 15.35 17.08 5.85
CA ALA A 156 14.02 17.45 6.34
C ALA A 156 13.97 17.46 7.88
N ALA A 157 14.59 16.47 8.53
CA ALA A 157 14.62 16.34 9.99
C ALA A 157 15.41 17.50 10.63
N HIS A 158 16.61 17.78 10.13
CA HIS A 158 17.43 18.90 10.60
C HIS A 158 16.72 20.25 10.40
N LEU A 159 16.08 20.46 9.25
CA LEU A 159 15.34 21.69 8.97
C LEU A 159 14.12 21.84 9.89
N ALA A 160 13.32 20.78 10.08
CA ALA A 160 12.14 20.78 10.95
C ALA A 160 12.49 20.95 12.44
N GLN A 161 13.61 20.39 12.90
CA GLN A 161 14.12 20.64 14.25
C GLN A 161 14.56 22.10 14.41
N ARG A 162 15.31 22.65 13.45
CA ARG A 162 15.79 24.04 13.48
C ARG A 162 14.67 25.07 13.41
N SER A 163 13.59 24.79 12.67
CA SER A 163 12.38 25.64 12.64
C SER A 163 11.41 25.37 13.79
N GLN A 164 11.70 24.38 14.65
CA GLN A 164 10.79 23.87 15.69
C GLN A 164 9.41 23.43 15.14
N HIS A 165 9.32 23.08 13.85
CA HIS A 165 8.08 22.69 13.19
C HIS A 165 7.69 21.24 13.56
N ARG A 166 6.98 21.11 14.70
CA ARG A 166 6.62 19.86 15.37
C ARG A 166 6.05 18.79 14.44
N GLN A 167 5.11 19.15 13.58
CA GLN A 167 4.48 18.22 12.62
C GLN A 167 5.49 17.69 11.59
N GLY A 168 6.41 18.56 11.14
CA GLY A 168 7.49 18.19 10.23
C GLY A 168 8.46 17.21 10.87
N ILE A 169 8.78 17.39 12.15
CA ILE A 169 9.61 16.44 12.92
C ILE A 169 8.95 15.07 12.97
N VAL A 170 7.68 15.00 13.40
CA VAL A 170 6.92 13.74 13.52
C VAL A 170 6.81 13.05 12.15
N TYR A 171 6.38 13.76 11.11
CA TYR A 171 6.21 13.19 9.78
C TYR A 171 7.53 12.69 9.19
N THR A 172 8.63 13.44 9.38
CA THR A 172 9.96 13.01 8.93
C THR A 172 10.42 11.75 9.66
N TYR A 173 10.26 11.69 10.99
CA TYR A 173 10.62 10.50 11.78
C TYR A 173 9.81 9.28 11.34
N THR A 174 8.51 9.43 11.10
CA THR A 174 7.65 8.35 10.58
C THR A 174 8.10 7.90 9.18
N MET A 175 8.50 8.81 8.29
CA MET A 175 9.09 8.43 6.99
C MET A 175 10.44 7.71 7.14
N MET A 176 11.34 8.19 8.02
CA MET A 176 12.62 7.54 8.29
C MET A 176 12.42 6.14 8.89
N ALA A 177 11.43 5.96 9.77
CA ALA A 177 11.10 4.68 10.38
C ALA A 177 10.56 3.68 9.33
N ASN A 178 9.70 4.14 8.41
CA ASN A 178 9.25 3.34 7.28
C ASN A 178 10.40 2.97 6.32
N LEU A 179 11.35 3.87 6.07
CA LEU A 179 12.54 3.58 5.26
C LEU A 179 13.48 2.57 5.96
N ALA A 180 13.66 2.68 7.27
CA ALA A 180 14.38 1.70 8.07
C ALA A 180 13.72 0.31 8.01
N LEU A 181 12.38 0.23 8.07
CA LEU A 181 11.63 -1.02 7.85
C LEU A 181 11.89 -1.64 6.47
N LEU A 182 11.85 -0.83 5.40
CA LEU A 182 12.15 -1.31 4.03
C LEU A 182 13.55 -1.91 3.90
N ARG A 183 14.50 -1.43 4.70
CA ARG A 183 15.89 -1.92 4.77
C ARG A 183 16.13 -3.01 5.83
N GLY A 184 15.08 -3.50 6.52
CA GLY A 184 15.20 -4.48 7.59
C GLY A 184 15.86 -3.97 8.88
N GLN A 185 16.05 -2.65 9.03
CA GLN A 185 16.70 -2.00 10.18
C GLN A 185 15.70 -1.83 11.34
N LEU A 186 15.24 -2.95 11.92
CA LEU A 186 14.15 -2.99 12.91
C LEU A 186 14.41 -2.09 14.12
N ASP A 187 15.62 -2.14 14.71
CA ASP A 187 15.96 -1.35 15.90
C ASP A 187 15.98 0.18 15.62
N SER A 188 16.32 0.57 14.39
CA SER A 188 16.27 1.98 13.97
C SER A 188 14.83 2.44 13.79
N ALA A 189 14.00 1.61 13.14
CA ALA A 189 12.57 1.88 12.99
C ALA A 189 11.87 2.00 14.36
N GLU A 190 12.18 1.09 15.30
CA GLU A 190 11.65 1.09 16.66
C GLU A 190 11.93 2.41 17.39
N LYS A 191 13.19 2.86 17.38
CA LYS A 191 13.61 4.13 17.99
C LYS A 191 12.91 5.33 17.37
N LEU A 192 12.77 5.35 16.05
CA LEU A 192 12.12 6.45 15.32
C LEU A 192 10.61 6.51 15.57
N PHE A 193 9.89 5.38 15.60
CA PHE A 193 8.48 5.38 15.98
C PHE A 193 8.26 5.75 17.44
N LYS A 194 9.10 5.25 18.36
CA LYS A 194 9.06 5.68 19.78
C LYS A 194 9.25 7.19 19.92
N ALA A 195 10.25 7.76 19.22
CA ALA A 195 10.48 9.19 19.21
C ALA A 195 9.30 9.97 18.63
N ALA A 196 8.72 9.53 17.51
CA ALA A 196 7.56 10.17 16.89
C ALA A 196 6.32 10.16 17.81
N ILE A 197 6.02 9.02 18.45
CA ILE A 197 4.94 8.91 19.45
C ILE A 197 5.21 9.82 20.66
N SER A 198 6.43 9.84 21.20
CA SER A 198 6.80 10.75 22.30
C SER A 198 6.64 12.22 21.90
N PHE A 199 6.98 12.60 20.67
CA PHE A 199 6.76 13.95 20.14
C PHE A 199 5.29 14.32 19.95
N LEU A 200 4.38 13.36 19.75
CA LEU A 200 2.93 13.60 19.77
C LEU A 200 2.38 13.72 21.19
N LEU A 201 2.72 12.77 22.07
CA LEU A 201 2.24 12.70 23.46
C LEU A 201 2.74 13.85 24.34
N ALA A 202 3.91 14.42 24.05
CA ALA A 202 4.40 15.64 24.73
C ALA A 202 3.71 16.94 24.25
N GLY A 203 2.57 16.81 23.55
CA GLY A 203 1.72 17.89 23.06
C GLY A 203 0.26 17.48 23.26
N ASP A 204 -0.65 18.08 22.51
CA ASP A 204 -2.09 17.88 22.75
C ASP A 204 -2.68 16.64 22.05
N THR A 205 -1.85 15.77 21.47
CA THR A 205 -2.31 14.55 20.78
C THR A 205 -2.55 13.43 21.80
N LYS A 206 -3.79 12.98 21.91
CA LYS A 206 -4.21 11.97 22.89
C LYS A 206 -3.69 10.57 22.52
N PRO A 207 -3.52 9.65 23.51
CA PRO A 207 -3.12 8.27 23.25
C PRO A 207 -4.06 7.48 22.32
N ASP A 208 -5.35 7.85 22.26
CA ASP A 208 -6.36 7.25 21.40
C ASP A 208 -6.41 7.87 19.99
N ASP A 209 -5.49 8.79 19.65
CA ASP A 209 -5.38 9.33 18.30
C ASP A 209 -4.96 8.26 17.28
N ASN A 210 -5.56 8.31 16.08
CA ASN A 210 -5.34 7.31 15.04
C ASN A 210 -3.87 7.25 14.60
N ALA A 211 -3.14 8.38 14.63
CA ALA A 211 -1.70 8.42 14.29
C ALA A 211 -0.83 7.74 15.35
N ILE A 212 -1.18 7.86 16.64
CA ILE A 212 -0.47 7.16 17.72
C ILE A 212 -0.76 5.66 17.63
N ILE A 213 -2.00 5.28 17.39
CA ILE A 213 -2.40 3.87 17.23
C ILE A 213 -1.73 3.23 15.99
N GLU A 214 -1.66 3.92 14.85
CA GLU A 214 -0.97 3.39 13.66
C GLU A 214 0.53 3.16 13.89
N MET A 215 1.23 4.12 14.52
CA MET A 215 2.64 3.93 14.88
C MET A 215 2.84 2.84 15.93
N SER A 216 1.87 2.66 16.84
CA SER A 216 1.88 1.60 17.85
C SER A 216 1.66 0.22 17.21
N LEU A 217 0.84 0.12 16.16
CA LEU A 217 0.65 -1.09 15.37
C LEU A 217 1.90 -1.49 14.58
N LYS A 218 2.63 -0.50 14.04
CA LYS A 218 3.94 -0.71 13.42
C LYS A 218 4.97 -1.21 14.45
N LEU A 219 5.00 -0.62 15.66
CA LEU A 219 5.85 -1.10 16.75
C LEU A 219 5.51 -2.53 17.19
N ALA A 220 4.22 -2.87 17.34
CA ALA A 220 3.78 -4.25 17.64
C ALA A 220 4.31 -5.25 16.61
N SER A 221 4.31 -4.86 15.33
CA SER A 221 4.81 -5.68 14.22
C SER A 221 6.36 -5.76 14.17
N ILE A 222 7.07 -4.71 14.59
CA ILE A 222 8.53 -4.75 14.79
C ILE A 222 8.88 -5.73 15.92
N TYR A 223 8.19 -5.63 17.05
CA TYR A 223 8.40 -6.56 18.18
C TYR A 223 8.09 -8.01 17.78
N ALA A 224 7.03 -8.25 17.00
CA ALA A 224 6.74 -9.57 16.46
C ALA A 224 7.90 -10.12 15.60
N ALA A 225 8.45 -9.30 14.70
CA ALA A 225 9.59 -9.67 13.87
C ALA A 225 10.89 -9.90 14.69
N GLN A 226 11.09 -9.16 15.78
CA GLN A 226 12.18 -9.36 16.75
C GLN A 226 11.92 -10.54 17.73
N ASN A 227 10.80 -11.27 17.61
CA ASN A 227 10.33 -12.31 18.56
C ASN A 227 10.13 -11.81 20.01
N GLN A 228 9.85 -10.52 20.20
CA GLN A 228 9.48 -9.92 21.47
C GLN A 228 7.97 -10.08 21.74
N ASP A 229 7.52 -11.33 21.95
CA ASP A 229 6.09 -11.69 21.96
C ASP A 229 5.26 -10.96 23.02
N GLN A 230 5.82 -10.68 24.20
CA GLN A 230 5.12 -9.93 25.24
C GLN A 230 4.81 -8.50 24.80
N GLN A 231 5.78 -7.81 24.20
CA GLN A 231 5.63 -6.46 23.66
C GLN A 231 4.72 -6.44 22.43
N ALA A 232 4.85 -7.41 21.52
CA ALA A 232 4.00 -7.55 20.34
C ALA A 232 2.52 -7.74 20.73
N LEU A 233 2.24 -8.70 21.61
CA LEU A 233 0.88 -8.99 22.08
C LEU A 233 0.27 -7.80 22.84
N ALA A 234 1.06 -7.11 23.67
CA ALA A 234 0.61 -5.89 24.35
C ALA A 234 0.28 -4.77 23.35
N GLY A 235 1.11 -4.57 22.33
CA GLY A 235 0.89 -3.58 21.27
C GLY A 235 -0.36 -3.86 20.43
N TYR A 236 -0.56 -5.10 19.97
CA TYR A 236 -1.77 -5.48 19.23
C TYR A 236 -3.04 -5.32 20.06
N LYS A 237 -3.01 -5.73 21.34
CA LYS A 237 -4.14 -5.54 22.27
C LYS A 237 -4.46 -4.07 22.50
N PHE A 238 -3.44 -3.24 22.73
CA PHE A 238 -3.61 -1.79 22.86
C PHE A 238 -4.32 -1.21 21.63
N CYS A 239 -3.82 -1.49 20.42
CA CYS A 239 -4.42 -0.96 19.19
C CYS A 239 -5.89 -1.39 19.04
N ILE A 240 -6.18 -2.69 19.20
CA ILE A 240 -7.53 -3.23 19.02
C ILE A 240 -8.51 -2.66 20.07
N LEU A 241 -8.16 -2.73 21.35
CA LEU A 241 -9.05 -2.30 22.44
C LEU A 241 -9.31 -0.80 22.40
N THR A 242 -8.28 0.03 22.20
CA THR A 242 -8.45 1.48 22.12
C THR A 242 -9.31 1.89 20.93
N LEU A 243 -9.22 1.19 19.79
CA LEU A 243 -10.10 1.45 18.64
C LEU A 243 -11.53 0.96 18.88
N GLU A 244 -11.73 -0.19 19.52
CA GLU A 244 -13.07 -0.69 19.89
C GLU A 244 -13.78 0.27 20.85
N GLU A 245 -13.10 0.74 21.90
CA GLU A 245 -13.60 1.73 22.85
C GLU A 245 -13.92 3.07 22.16
N LYS A 246 -13.01 3.55 21.30
CA LYS A 246 -13.19 4.79 20.53
C LYS A 246 -14.39 4.68 19.58
N ILE A 247 -14.53 3.59 18.84
CA ILE A 247 -15.67 3.33 17.95
C ILE A 247 -16.99 3.29 18.74
N ALA A 248 -17.00 2.63 19.91
CA ALA A 248 -18.17 2.60 20.78
C ALA A 248 -18.58 4.01 21.26
N ALA A 249 -17.61 4.83 21.68
CA ALA A 249 -17.84 6.22 22.09
C ALA A 249 -18.28 7.13 20.93
N GLN A 250 -17.88 6.81 19.70
CA GLN A 250 -18.22 7.57 18.49
C GLN A 250 -19.59 7.20 17.88
N LYS A 251 -20.19 6.09 18.29
CA LYS A 251 -21.39 5.51 17.66
C LYS A 251 -22.57 6.48 17.57
N ASP A 252 -22.88 7.15 18.67
CA ASP A 252 -24.06 8.01 18.81
C ASP A 252 -23.75 9.50 18.53
N LEU A 253 -22.52 9.82 18.10
CA LEU A 253 -22.19 11.18 17.66
C LEU A 253 -22.94 11.52 16.36
N PRO A 254 -23.45 12.75 16.19
CA PRO A 254 -24.04 13.19 14.94
C PRO A 254 -22.96 13.49 13.88
N GLU A 255 -23.32 13.37 12.59
CA GLU A 255 -22.36 13.44 11.47
C GLU A 255 -21.65 14.79 11.33
N ASN A 256 -22.28 15.88 11.80
CA ASN A 256 -21.69 17.22 11.84
C ASN A 256 -20.58 17.39 12.89
N ILE A 257 -20.50 16.51 13.90
CA ILE A 257 -19.43 16.50 14.91
C ILE A 257 -18.31 15.54 14.48
N LEU A 258 -18.67 14.41 13.89
CA LEU A 258 -17.72 13.41 13.42
C LEU A 258 -18.16 12.92 12.03
N PRO A 259 -17.52 13.39 10.93
CA PRO A 259 -17.91 13.03 9.58
C PRO A 259 -17.86 11.52 9.32
N ALA A 260 -18.73 11.00 8.45
CA ALA A 260 -18.72 9.58 8.08
C ALA A 260 -17.35 9.12 7.55
N GLY A 261 -16.64 10.01 6.86
CA GLY A 261 -15.25 9.78 6.43
C GLY A 261 -14.32 9.46 7.59
N GLU A 262 -14.28 10.27 8.65
CA GLU A 262 -13.40 10.06 9.81
C GLU A 262 -13.74 8.79 10.59
N ARG A 263 -15.04 8.49 10.78
CA ARG A 263 -15.51 7.22 11.35
C ARG A 263 -14.96 6.03 10.58
N ALA A 264 -15.02 6.09 9.24
CA ALA A 264 -14.55 5.03 8.38
C ALA A 264 -13.06 4.73 8.61
N ASN A 265 -12.19 5.72 8.81
CA ASN A 265 -10.75 5.45 9.02
C ASN A 265 -10.46 4.82 10.37
N THR A 266 -11.18 5.22 11.43
CA THR A 266 -11.05 4.58 12.75
C THR A 266 -11.43 3.10 12.67
N HIS A 267 -12.50 2.78 11.94
CA HIS A 267 -12.88 1.38 11.65
C HIS A 267 -11.85 0.68 10.75
N LEU A 268 -11.35 1.31 9.69
CA LEU A 268 -10.33 0.72 8.82
C LEU A 268 -9.01 0.45 9.55
N LEU A 269 -8.60 1.32 10.47
CA LEU A 269 -7.45 1.12 11.34
C LEU A 269 -7.68 -0.06 12.31
N LEU A 270 -8.92 -0.30 12.75
CA LEU A 270 -9.27 -1.52 13.49
C LEU A 270 -9.16 -2.76 12.58
N GLY A 271 -9.64 -2.68 11.34
CA GLY A 271 -9.46 -3.73 10.34
C GLY A 271 -7.97 -4.08 10.10
N LEU A 272 -7.11 -3.06 9.96
CA LEU A 272 -5.66 -3.24 9.81
C LEU A 272 -4.99 -3.80 11.08
N SER A 273 -5.47 -3.42 12.26
CA SER A 273 -4.98 -3.93 13.55
C SER A 273 -5.32 -5.41 13.73
N LEU A 274 -6.55 -5.80 13.39
CA LEU A 274 -7.03 -7.18 13.38
C LEU A 274 -6.28 -8.03 12.34
N ASP A 275 -6.09 -7.54 11.13
CA ASP A 275 -5.29 -8.20 10.09
C ASP A 275 -3.86 -8.49 10.59
N SER A 276 -3.17 -7.46 11.06
CA SER A 276 -1.78 -7.56 11.54
C SER A 276 -1.65 -8.53 12.72
N TYR A 277 -2.61 -8.52 13.65
CA TYR A 277 -2.67 -9.48 14.76
C TYR A 277 -3.02 -10.90 14.30
N GLY A 278 -3.89 -11.05 13.31
CA GLY A 278 -4.18 -12.32 12.63
C GLY A 278 -2.91 -12.95 12.04
N ARG A 279 -2.11 -12.17 11.31
CA ARG A 279 -0.81 -12.61 10.75
C ARG A 279 0.15 -13.07 11.85
N TYR A 280 0.24 -12.32 12.95
CA TYR A 280 1.04 -12.70 14.13
C TYR A 280 0.55 -14.02 14.75
N LEU A 281 -0.75 -14.21 14.91
CA LEU A 281 -1.33 -15.44 15.45
C LEU A 281 -1.07 -16.66 14.55
N VAL A 282 -1.11 -16.52 13.22
CA VAL A 282 -0.72 -17.60 12.30
C VAL A 282 0.77 -17.93 12.47
N ALA A 283 1.65 -16.93 12.53
CA ALA A 283 3.08 -17.14 12.75
C ALA A 283 3.41 -17.79 14.12
N ARG A 284 2.48 -17.73 15.08
CA ARG A 284 2.55 -18.41 16.39
C ARG A 284 1.70 -19.69 16.46
N ASN A 285 1.28 -20.24 15.32
CA ASN A 285 0.50 -21.48 15.19
C ASN A 285 -0.85 -21.45 15.97
N GLN A 286 -1.56 -20.32 15.92
CA GLN A 286 -2.89 -20.13 16.53
C GLN A 286 -3.98 -19.84 15.48
N PRO A 287 -4.18 -20.73 14.48
CA PRO A 287 -5.07 -20.45 13.33
C PRO A 287 -6.54 -20.25 13.74
N THR A 288 -7.02 -20.88 14.81
CA THR A 288 -8.40 -20.69 15.30
C THR A 288 -8.67 -19.27 15.79
N VAL A 289 -7.70 -18.65 16.47
CA VAL A 289 -7.83 -17.25 16.93
C VAL A 289 -7.61 -16.29 15.76
N ALA A 290 -6.66 -16.62 14.86
CA ALA A 290 -6.41 -15.84 13.66
C ALA A 290 -7.66 -15.74 12.75
N GLN A 291 -8.41 -16.84 12.59
CA GLN A 291 -9.67 -16.85 11.84
C GLN A 291 -10.64 -15.75 12.31
N ILE A 292 -10.85 -15.64 13.62
CA ILE A 292 -11.75 -14.62 14.20
C ILE A 292 -11.25 -13.21 13.88
N MET A 293 -9.94 -12.98 13.89
CA MET A 293 -9.37 -11.68 13.53
C MET A 293 -9.59 -11.37 12.04
N TYR A 294 -9.35 -12.34 11.16
CA TYR A 294 -9.53 -12.18 9.71
C TYR A 294 -11.00 -12.03 9.31
N GLU A 295 -11.93 -12.76 9.92
CA GLU A 295 -13.37 -12.60 9.69
C GLU A 295 -13.85 -11.18 10.04
N ARG A 296 -13.42 -10.66 11.21
CA ARG A 296 -13.73 -9.29 11.64
C ARG A 296 -13.09 -8.24 10.73
N ALA A 297 -11.82 -8.41 10.36
CA ALA A 297 -11.13 -7.51 9.44
C ALA A 297 -11.78 -7.51 8.04
N LEU A 298 -12.13 -8.68 7.52
CA LEU A 298 -12.79 -8.86 6.23
C LEU A 298 -14.17 -8.20 6.21
N GLN A 299 -14.95 -8.32 7.30
CA GLN A 299 -16.25 -7.65 7.41
C GLN A 299 -16.11 -6.13 7.37
N ILE A 300 -15.22 -5.55 8.18
CA ILE A 300 -14.90 -4.11 8.19
C ILE A 300 -14.48 -3.63 6.78
N SER A 301 -13.60 -4.37 6.11
CA SER A 301 -13.11 -4.01 4.77
C SER A 301 -14.22 -4.08 3.71
N LYS A 302 -15.09 -5.11 3.76
CA LYS A 302 -16.27 -5.21 2.89
C LYS A 302 -17.25 -4.06 3.08
N ASP A 303 -17.60 -3.73 4.33
CA ASP A 303 -18.63 -2.74 4.63
C ASP A 303 -18.21 -1.31 4.25
N ILE A 304 -16.91 -1.00 4.37
CA ILE A 304 -16.39 0.36 4.16
C ILE A 304 -15.79 0.55 2.75
N GLN A 305 -15.13 -0.47 2.20
CA GLN A 305 -14.37 -0.36 0.94
C GLN A 305 -15.00 -1.16 -0.21
N GLY A 306 -15.95 -2.06 0.09
CA GLY A 306 -16.60 -2.94 -0.89
C GLY A 306 -15.84 -4.25 -1.13
N GLU A 307 -16.52 -5.20 -1.76
CA GLU A 307 -15.99 -6.56 -2.00
C GLU A 307 -14.79 -6.57 -2.97
N THR A 308 -14.76 -5.63 -3.92
CA THR A 308 -13.73 -5.52 -4.97
C THR A 308 -12.48 -4.76 -4.54
N HIS A 309 -12.42 -4.22 -3.32
CA HIS A 309 -11.26 -3.47 -2.86
C HIS A 309 -10.03 -4.39 -2.67
N PRO A 310 -8.81 -3.96 -3.04
CA PRO A 310 -7.62 -4.80 -2.93
C PRO A 310 -7.40 -5.43 -1.54
N GLN A 311 -7.63 -4.68 -0.46
CA GLN A 311 -7.52 -5.20 0.91
C GLN A 311 -8.58 -6.27 1.21
N THR A 312 -9.81 -6.10 0.73
CA THR A 312 -10.89 -7.08 0.89
C THR A 312 -10.54 -8.41 0.22
N VAL A 313 -9.93 -8.35 -0.97
CA VAL A 313 -9.48 -9.54 -1.71
C VAL A 313 -8.32 -10.24 -0.99
N VAL A 314 -7.35 -9.48 -0.45
CA VAL A 314 -6.24 -10.03 0.36
C VAL A 314 -6.77 -10.71 1.62
N LEU A 315 -7.62 -10.03 2.40
CA LEU A 315 -8.22 -10.59 3.62
C LEU A 315 -9.06 -11.85 3.35
N MET A 316 -9.70 -11.94 2.18
CA MET A 316 -10.41 -13.13 1.76
C MET A 316 -9.46 -14.30 1.45
N SER A 317 -8.29 -14.03 0.87
CA SER A 317 -7.25 -15.03 0.65
C SER A 317 -6.55 -15.46 1.95
N ASP A 318 -6.25 -14.51 2.85
CA ASP A 318 -5.68 -14.79 4.17
C ASP A 318 -6.64 -15.64 5.03
N LEU A 319 -7.94 -15.34 5.03
CA LEU A 319 -8.94 -16.20 5.68
C LEU A 319 -8.97 -17.61 5.08
N ALA A 320 -8.85 -17.72 3.75
CA ALA A 320 -8.83 -19.03 3.09
C ALA A 320 -7.62 -19.88 3.50
N THR A 321 -6.42 -19.30 3.60
CA THR A 321 -5.22 -20.04 4.04
C THR A 321 -5.29 -20.45 5.52
N VAL A 322 -5.95 -19.66 6.37
CA VAL A 322 -6.22 -20.06 7.76
C VAL A 322 -7.21 -21.23 7.85
N LEU A 323 -8.27 -21.23 7.04
CA LEU A 323 -9.20 -22.36 6.96
C LEU A 323 -8.53 -23.63 6.42
N ASP A 324 -7.64 -23.47 5.44
CA ASP A 324 -6.83 -24.56 4.87
C ASP A 324 -5.91 -25.19 5.92
N ALA A 325 -5.20 -24.37 6.71
CA ALA A 325 -4.38 -24.83 7.82
C ALA A 325 -5.17 -25.52 8.95
N GLN A 326 -6.48 -25.27 9.07
CA GLN A 326 -7.39 -25.99 9.98
C GLN A 326 -7.92 -27.32 9.37
N GLY A 327 -7.52 -27.69 8.16
CA GLY A 327 -8.06 -28.85 7.42
C GLY A 327 -9.43 -28.62 6.78
N ARG A 328 -9.97 -27.39 6.79
CA ARG A 328 -11.31 -27.04 6.29
C ARG A 328 -11.29 -26.70 4.80
N TYR A 329 -10.69 -27.60 4.01
CA TYR A 329 -10.31 -27.35 2.61
C TYR A 329 -11.47 -26.91 1.69
N ASN A 330 -12.70 -27.41 1.92
CA ASN A 330 -13.87 -27.01 1.14
C ASN A 330 -14.30 -25.56 1.37
N GLU A 331 -14.21 -25.08 2.61
CA GLU A 331 -14.50 -23.69 2.97
C GLU A 331 -13.37 -22.78 2.48
N ALA A 332 -12.11 -23.18 2.71
CA ALA A 332 -10.93 -22.52 2.17
C ALA A 332 -11.03 -22.30 0.64
N TYR A 333 -11.38 -23.35 -0.11
CA TYR A 333 -11.54 -23.26 -1.57
C TYR A 333 -12.63 -22.26 -1.97
N THR A 334 -13.72 -22.18 -1.22
CA THR A 334 -14.82 -21.25 -1.51
C THR A 334 -14.35 -19.79 -1.41
N TYR A 335 -13.63 -19.45 -0.33
CA TYR A 335 -13.03 -18.12 -0.16
C TYR A 335 -11.90 -17.84 -1.17
N ALA A 336 -10.95 -18.77 -1.36
CA ALA A 336 -9.83 -18.57 -2.27
C ALA A 336 -10.26 -18.44 -3.75
N LYS A 337 -11.28 -19.21 -4.17
CA LYS A 337 -11.85 -19.09 -5.52
C LYS A 337 -12.49 -17.72 -5.72
N ARG A 338 -13.30 -17.26 -4.76
CA ARG A 338 -13.94 -15.93 -4.83
C ARG A 338 -12.89 -14.82 -4.84
N ALA A 339 -11.84 -14.94 -4.02
CA ALA A 339 -10.72 -14.00 -4.01
C ALA A 339 -10.00 -13.96 -5.37
N ALA A 340 -9.72 -15.11 -5.99
CA ALA A 340 -9.07 -15.19 -7.30
C ALA A 340 -9.94 -14.62 -8.44
N GLU A 341 -11.26 -14.86 -8.41
CA GLU A 341 -12.21 -14.28 -9.36
C GLU A 341 -12.22 -12.74 -9.28
N LEU A 342 -12.32 -12.19 -8.06
CA LEU A 342 -12.27 -10.75 -7.81
C LEU A 342 -10.91 -10.15 -8.20
N ALA A 343 -9.81 -10.83 -7.84
CA ALA A 343 -8.45 -10.40 -8.16
C ALA A 343 -8.26 -10.24 -9.68
N LYS A 344 -8.73 -11.21 -10.46
CA LYS A 344 -8.69 -11.18 -11.93
C LYS A 344 -9.60 -10.12 -12.54
N GLN A 345 -10.81 -9.94 -12.01
CA GLN A 345 -11.75 -8.90 -12.48
C GLN A 345 -11.19 -7.48 -12.27
N THR A 346 -10.49 -7.26 -11.17
CA THR A 346 -9.94 -5.95 -10.77
C THR A 346 -8.50 -5.70 -11.21
N LYS A 347 -7.84 -6.69 -11.84
CA LYS A 347 -6.40 -6.68 -12.18
C LYS A 347 -5.53 -6.41 -10.95
N HIS A 348 -5.76 -7.17 -9.89
CA HIS A 348 -5.19 -6.93 -8.56
C HIS A 348 -3.65 -6.94 -8.57
N PRO A 349 -2.99 -6.02 -7.83
CA PRO A 349 -1.52 -5.93 -7.77
C PRO A 349 -0.85 -7.22 -7.28
N GLU A 350 -1.56 -8.10 -6.58
CA GLU A 350 -1.07 -9.39 -6.08
C GLU A 350 -1.94 -10.59 -6.52
N GLU A 351 -2.60 -10.49 -7.68
CA GLU A 351 -3.37 -11.61 -8.27
C GLU A 351 -2.58 -12.94 -8.29
N HIS A 352 -1.27 -12.89 -8.54
CA HIS A 352 -0.38 -14.05 -8.52
C HIS A 352 -0.24 -14.72 -7.15
N VAL A 353 -0.27 -13.96 -6.05
CA VAL A 353 -0.24 -14.49 -4.68
C VAL A 353 -1.57 -15.16 -4.35
N VAL A 354 -2.69 -14.51 -4.71
CA VAL A 354 -4.04 -15.06 -4.52
C VAL A 354 -4.23 -16.36 -5.31
N LEU A 355 -3.74 -16.42 -6.56
CA LEU A 355 -3.73 -17.63 -7.38
C LEU A 355 -2.84 -18.71 -6.77
N ASN A 356 -1.64 -18.37 -6.28
CA ASN A 356 -0.77 -19.33 -5.60
C ASN A 356 -1.46 -19.96 -4.37
N ASN A 357 -2.12 -19.15 -3.54
CA ASN A 357 -2.85 -19.64 -2.36
C ASN A 357 -4.01 -20.56 -2.77
N LEU A 358 -4.76 -20.22 -3.82
CA LEU A 358 -5.79 -21.10 -4.38
C LEU A 358 -5.20 -22.43 -4.89
N ALA A 359 -4.03 -22.40 -5.53
CA ALA A 359 -3.36 -23.60 -6.01
C ALA A 359 -2.90 -24.52 -4.86
N GLY A 360 -2.39 -23.95 -3.75
CA GLY A 360 -2.07 -24.70 -2.53
C GLY A 360 -3.29 -25.38 -1.92
N ILE A 361 -4.42 -24.67 -1.81
CA ILE A 361 -5.69 -25.24 -1.33
C ILE A 361 -6.18 -26.36 -2.27
N LEU A 362 -6.00 -26.21 -3.59
CA LEU A 362 -6.32 -27.26 -4.56
C LEU A 362 -5.43 -28.51 -4.40
N MET A 363 -4.16 -28.37 -3.99
CA MET A 363 -3.28 -29.50 -3.64
C MET A 363 -3.81 -30.26 -2.42
N HIS A 364 -4.21 -29.56 -1.35
CA HIS A 364 -4.79 -30.20 -0.15
C HIS A 364 -6.17 -30.82 -0.42
N LYS A 365 -6.91 -30.32 -1.42
CA LYS A 365 -8.13 -30.93 -1.94
C LYS A 365 -7.91 -32.11 -2.90
N GLU A 366 -6.65 -32.50 -3.14
CA GLU A 366 -6.25 -33.54 -4.10
C GLU A 366 -6.65 -33.27 -5.56
N ASP A 367 -6.97 -32.01 -5.92
CA ASP A 367 -7.23 -31.60 -7.30
C ASP A 367 -5.94 -31.09 -7.95
N PHE A 368 -5.00 -32.01 -8.12
CA PHE A 368 -3.68 -31.75 -8.71
C PHE A 368 -3.76 -31.24 -10.15
N LEU A 369 -4.85 -31.55 -10.87
CA LEU A 369 -5.05 -31.06 -12.23
C LEU A 369 -5.38 -29.58 -12.23
N GLN A 370 -6.37 -29.13 -11.43
CA GLN A 370 -6.66 -27.70 -11.31
C GLN A 370 -5.51 -26.95 -10.64
N ALA A 371 -4.92 -27.50 -9.57
CA ALA A 371 -3.76 -26.89 -8.89
C ALA A 371 -2.64 -26.55 -9.87
N LYS A 372 -2.28 -27.48 -10.75
CA LYS A 372 -1.26 -27.25 -11.79
C LYS A 372 -1.60 -26.06 -12.69
N HIS A 373 -2.82 -25.99 -13.23
CA HIS A 373 -3.23 -24.90 -14.12
C HIS A 373 -3.22 -23.54 -13.41
N VAL A 374 -3.62 -23.50 -12.14
CA VAL A 374 -3.61 -22.28 -11.33
C VAL A 374 -2.18 -21.85 -11.00
N TYR A 375 -1.27 -22.77 -10.64
CA TYR A 375 0.15 -22.47 -10.46
C TYR A 375 0.81 -21.96 -11.75
N GLU A 376 0.53 -22.55 -12.92
CA GLU A 376 1.06 -22.06 -14.21
C GLU A 376 0.57 -20.63 -14.52
N ALA A 377 -0.68 -20.29 -14.17
CA ALA A 377 -1.22 -18.94 -14.29
C ALA A 377 -0.54 -17.95 -13.29
N ALA A 378 -0.38 -18.37 -12.03
CA ALA A 378 0.31 -17.59 -11.00
C ALA A 378 1.77 -17.30 -11.40
N LEU A 379 2.49 -18.31 -11.88
CA LEU A 379 3.88 -18.20 -12.33
C LEU A 379 4.04 -17.16 -13.43
N LYS A 380 3.17 -17.23 -14.46
CA LYS A 380 3.18 -16.28 -15.58
C LYS A 380 2.98 -14.84 -15.11
N GLN A 381 2.10 -14.62 -14.12
CA GLN A 381 1.86 -13.28 -13.57
C GLN A 381 2.98 -12.78 -12.66
N ALA A 382 3.59 -13.67 -11.85
CA ALA A 382 4.75 -13.34 -11.03
C ALA A 382 5.94 -12.93 -11.92
N GLN A 383 6.21 -13.68 -13.00
CA GLN A 383 7.20 -13.33 -14.01
C GLN A 383 6.93 -11.98 -14.69
N GLN A 384 5.68 -11.70 -15.05
CA GLN A 384 5.29 -10.40 -15.64
C GLN A 384 5.46 -9.21 -14.68
N LYS A 385 5.43 -9.45 -13.36
CA LYS A 385 5.64 -8.43 -12.32
C LYS A 385 7.09 -8.35 -11.83
N GLY A 386 7.95 -9.30 -12.18
CA GLY A 386 9.31 -9.40 -11.63
C GLY A 386 9.36 -9.82 -10.15
N ASP A 387 8.37 -10.56 -9.67
CA ASP A 387 8.40 -11.11 -8.29
C ASP A 387 9.16 -12.44 -8.28
N ASP A 388 10.49 -12.36 -8.25
CA ASP A 388 11.40 -13.51 -8.25
C ASP A 388 11.16 -14.46 -7.06
N ALA A 389 10.72 -13.95 -5.91
CA ALA A 389 10.44 -14.78 -4.73
C ALA A 389 9.19 -15.65 -4.97
N SER A 390 8.11 -15.06 -5.48
CA SER A 390 6.92 -15.80 -5.91
C SER A 390 7.24 -16.79 -7.04
N VAL A 391 8.07 -16.39 -8.03
CA VAL A 391 8.51 -17.27 -9.13
C VAL A 391 9.22 -18.51 -8.60
N GLN A 392 10.22 -18.36 -7.73
CA GLN A 392 10.97 -19.47 -7.15
C GLN A 392 10.07 -20.39 -6.31
N HIS A 393 9.17 -19.83 -5.51
CA HIS A 393 8.22 -20.61 -4.72
C HIS A 393 7.29 -21.44 -5.61
N ILE A 394 6.63 -20.81 -6.59
CA ILE A 394 5.68 -21.50 -7.50
C ILE A 394 6.40 -22.60 -8.31
N GLN A 395 7.64 -22.36 -8.74
CA GLN A 395 8.45 -23.38 -9.43
C GLN A 395 8.74 -24.60 -8.54
N LYS A 396 9.02 -24.40 -7.24
CA LYS A 396 9.22 -25.47 -6.27
C LYS A 396 7.95 -26.32 -6.10
N GLU A 397 6.78 -25.69 -5.98
CA GLU A 397 5.51 -26.41 -5.84
C GLU A 397 5.11 -27.16 -7.12
N LEU A 398 5.31 -26.55 -8.31
CA LEU A 398 5.14 -27.24 -9.59
C LEU A 398 6.08 -28.44 -9.75
N ALA A 399 7.32 -28.36 -9.26
CA ALA A 399 8.26 -29.47 -9.28
C ALA A 399 7.80 -30.63 -8.38
N LYS A 400 7.31 -30.37 -7.17
CA LYS A 400 6.71 -31.38 -6.28
C LYS A 400 5.49 -32.07 -6.93
N LEU A 401 4.61 -31.29 -7.57
CA LEU A 401 3.44 -31.80 -8.30
C LEU A 401 3.87 -32.73 -9.45
N ALA A 402 4.92 -32.36 -10.19
CA ALA A 402 5.49 -33.17 -11.25
C ALA A 402 6.12 -34.49 -10.76
N THR A 403 6.75 -34.51 -9.57
CA THR A 403 7.27 -35.77 -8.97
C THR A 403 6.15 -36.67 -8.48
N TRP A 404 5.12 -36.12 -7.83
CA TRP A 404 3.95 -36.88 -7.37
C TRP A 404 3.25 -37.61 -8.52
N ARG A 405 3.04 -36.92 -9.65
CA ARG A 405 2.41 -37.52 -10.84
C ARG A 405 3.23 -38.67 -11.44
N LYS A 406 4.57 -38.59 -11.39
CA LYS A 406 5.46 -39.68 -11.86
C LYS A 406 5.45 -40.89 -10.94
N ALA A 407 5.21 -40.71 -9.64
CA ALA A 407 5.07 -41.81 -8.69
C ALA A 407 3.74 -42.57 -8.81
N GLN A 408 2.75 -42.01 -9.53
CA GLN A 408 1.43 -42.62 -9.75
C GLN A 408 1.24 -43.25 -11.13
N THR A 409 2.14 -42.98 -12.09
CA THR A 409 2.18 -43.71 -13.36
C THR A 409 2.91 -45.04 -13.13
N PRO A 410 2.26 -46.20 -13.33
CA PRO A 410 2.85 -47.52 -13.10
C PRO A 410 3.91 -47.91 -14.12
#